data_AF-A0A0F9LQK0-F1
#
_entry.id   AF-A0A0F9LQK0-F1
#
_cell.length_a   1.000
_cell.length_b   1.000
_cell.length_c   1.000
_cell.angle_alpha   90.00
_cell.angle_beta   90.00
_cell.angle_gamma   90.00
#
_symmetry.space_group_name_H-M   'P 1'
#
loop_
_entity.id
_entity.type
_entity.pdbx_description
1 polymer ?
#
loop_
_entity_poly.entity_id
_entity_poly.type
_entity_poly.pdbx_seq_one_letter_code
_entity_poly.pdbx_strand_id
1 'polypeptide(L)'
;MVNDRFWEVIKEFNFLMNSAIKSPNCLNICHGDCCSIKINVPKILAEDYIKKGYACKEDFIRSDVFSFKLRFDEEKGKCFLYDKNINGCSVHNSGIKPPQCWIYPTQFSNPELKEIKCKRANGWEIIDFKKTKVAEEVLQYYVFLCQLEARKEFKKIIERLNSSILEKNLKFLLKNTPPSQIAGFKDAWDCITTLSAEGISLQLKKFCSKRNVCNFLECISVCDKVISRLFDFLQENLYYFIKNNGPDTDGEYPFLNLCEFSKTKIKN
;
A
#
# COMPACT_ATOMS: atom_id res chain seq x y z
N MET A 1 -5.20 -24.51 -3.18
CA MET A 1 -3.76 -24.79 -3.04
C MET A 1 -2.95 -23.61 -2.48
N VAL A 2 -2.86 -22.43 -3.13
CA VAL A 2 -2.13 -21.28 -2.53
C VAL A 2 -2.92 -20.64 -1.37
N ASN A 3 -4.24 -20.50 -1.51
CA ASN A 3 -5.08 -19.87 -0.48
C ASN A 3 -5.15 -20.69 0.82
N ASP A 4 -5.33 -22.01 0.73
CA ASP A 4 -5.46 -22.87 1.91
C ASP A 4 -4.16 -22.86 2.73
N ARG A 5 -3.01 -22.99 2.03
CA ARG A 5 -1.69 -22.91 2.65
C ARG A 5 -1.38 -21.53 3.23
N PHE A 6 -1.84 -20.45 2.60
CA PHE A 6 -1.62 -19.10 3.14
C PHE A 6 -2.22 -18.96 4.55
N TRP A 7 -3.48 -19.41 4.73
CA TRP A 7 -4.17 -19.29 6.00
C TRP A 7 -3.60 -20.19 7.09
N GLU A 8 -3.12 -21.38 6.71
CA GLU A 8 -2.38 -22.27 7.63
C GLU A 8 -1.11 -21.57 8.14
N VAL A 9 -0.30 -21.04 7.22
CA VAL A 9 0.98 -20.38 7.52
C VAL A 9 0.81 -19.15 8.41
N ILE A 10 -0.14 -18.26 8.12
CA ILE A 10 -0.35 -17.05 8.93
C ILE A 10 -0.87 -17.40 10.33
N LYS A 11 -1.73 -18.42 10.46
CA LYS A 11 -2.23 -18.87 11.77
C LYS A 11 -1.14 -19.54 12.59
N GLU A 12 -0.34 -20.39 11.97
CA GLU A 12 0.81 -21.04 12.59
C GLU A 12 1.82 -19.99 13.09
N PHE A 13 2.18 -19.03 12.23
CA PHE A 13 3.07 -17.92 12.61
C PHE A 13 2.52 -17.14 13.82
N ASN A 14 1.25 -16.74 13.78
CA ASN A 14 0.61 -16.01 14.88
C ASN A 14 0.57 -16.83 16.17
N PHE A 15 0.30 -18.14 16.09
CA PHE A 15 0.30 -19.04 17.23
C PHE A 15 1.69 -19.17 17.86
N LEU A 16 2.73 -19.37 17.04
CA LEU A 16 4.12 -19.44 17.50
C LEU A 16 4.53 -18.14 18.20
N MET A 17 4.32 -17.00 17.56
CA MET A 17 4.72 -15.70 18.12
C MET A 17 3.95 -15.36 19.40
N ASN A 18 2.64 -15.60 19.43
CA ASN A 18 1.83 -15.31 20.61
C ASN A 18 2.21 -16.18 21.83
N SER A 19 2.68 -17.41 21.62
CA SER A 19 3.13 -18.28 22.70
C SER A 19 4.62 -18.16 23.05
N ALA A 20 5.39 -17.42 22.26
CA ALA A 20 6.82 -17.26 22.42
C ALA A 20 7.24 -15.87 22.94
N ILE A 21 6.33 -14.90 22.89
CA ILE A 21 6.62 -13.50 23.18
C ILE A 21 5.60 -12.96 24.17
N LYS A 22 6.11 -12.39 25.26
CA LYS A 22 5.33 -11.58 26.19
C LYS A 22 5.34 -10.14 25.70
N SER A 23 4.16 -9.62 25.34
CA SER A 23 3.97 -8.25 24.89
C SER A 23 3.47 -7.35 26.02
N PRO A 24 3.76 -6.03 25.97
CA PRO A 24 3.07 -5.09 26.84
C PRO A 24 1.57 -5.14 26.61
N ASN A 25 0.79 -4.96 27.69
CA ASN A 25 -0.63 -4.70 27.56
C ASN A 25 -0.87 -3.27 27.05
N CYS A 26 -0.80 -3.13 25.73
CA CYS A 26 -0.97 -1.83 25.06
C CYS A 26 -2.39 -1.27 25.15
N LEU A 27 -3.39 -2.07 25.56
CA LEU A 27 -4.81 -1.69 25.62
C LEU A 27 -5.09 -0.58 26.62
N ASN A 28 -4.21 -0.32 27.59
CA ASN A 28 -4.39 0.74 28.60
C ASN A 28 -3.25 1.77 28.63
N ILE A 29 -2.26 1.67 27.73
CA ILE A 29 -1.01 2.44 27.84
C ILE A 29 -0.62 3.10 26.51
N CYS A 30 -0.69 2.37 25.40
CA CYS A 30 -0.13 2.83 24.13
C CYS A 30 -1.17 3.47 23.20
N HIS A 31 -2.47 3.19 23.41
CA HIS A 31 -3.57 3.74 22.60
C HIS A 31 -3.39 3.57 21.07
N GLY A 32 -2.67 2.55 20.61
CA GLY A 32 -2.40 2.30 19.19
C GLY A 32 -1.21 3.07 18.59
N ASP A 33 -0.51 3.88 19.39
CA ASP A 33 0.58 4.77 18.91
C ASP A 33 1.89 4.04 18.55
N CYS A 34 1.96 2.72 18.75
CA CYS A 34 3.14 1.90 18.41
C CYS A 34 3.22 1.52 16.92
N CYS A 35 2.24 1.91 16.11
CA CYS A 35 2.08 1.44 14.73
C CYS A 35 2.57 2.46 13.68
N SER A 36 3.72 3.10 13.86
CA SER A 36 4.25 4.09 12.89
C SER A 36 4.92 3.48 11.65
N ILE A 37 4.69 2.19 11.36
CA ILE A 37 5.38 1.47 10.29
C ILE A 37 4.45 1.19 9.11
N LYS A 38 4.98 1.33 7.88
CA LYS A 38 4.31 0.86 6.67
C LYS A 38 4.37 -0.68 6.64
N ILE A 39 3.26 -1.32 6.95
CA ILE A 39 3.12 -2.79 6.98
C ILE A 39 2.71 -3.26 5.59
N ASN A 40 3.52 -4.11 4.95
CA ASN A 40 3.14 -4.75 3.71
C ASN A 40 2.18 -5.91 3.99
N VAL A 41 1.14 -6.04 3.18
CA VAL A 41 0.20 -7.16 3.24
C VAL A 41 -0.08 -7.71 1.85
N PRO A 42 -0.31 -9.02 1.73
CA PRO A 42 -0.84 -9.61 0.50
C PRO A 42 -2.31 -9.22 0.31
N LYS A 43 -2.81 -9.31 -0.94
CA LYS A 43 -4.20 -8.97 -1.26
C LYS A 43 -5.18 -9.93 -0.61
N ILE A 44 -4.86 -11.22 -0.49
CA ILE A 44 -5.69 -12.21 0.21
C ILE A 44 -5.99 -11.81 1.66
N LEU A 45 -5.01 -11.26 2.38
CA LEU A 45 -5.20 -10.80 3.75
C LEU A 45 -6.03 -9.52 3.80
N ALA A 46 -5.74 -8.58 2.89
CA ALA A 46 -6.48 -7.33 2.77
C ALA A 46 -7.96 -7.56 2.40
N GLU A 47 -8.24 -8.50 1.50
CA GLU A 47 -9.60 -8.92 1.13
C GLU A 47 -10.37 -9.51 2.32
N ASP A 48 -9.71 -10.31 3.16
CA ASP A 48 -10.33 -10.86 4.37
C ASP A 48 -10.60 -9.77 5.41
N TYR A 49 -9.74 -8.75 5.53
CA TYR A 49 -10.00 -7.59 6.37
C TYR A 49 -11.24 -6.80 5.91
N ILE A 50 -11.36 -6.57 4.60
CA ILE A 50 -12.54 -5.91 4.03
C ILE A 50 -13.79 -6.76 4.28
N LYS A 51 -13.72 -8.07 4.00
CA LYS A 51 -14.84 -9.00 4.18
C LYS A 51 -15.33 -9.07 5.63
N LYS A 52 -14.43 -8.95 6.60
CA LYS A 52 -14.75 -8.96 8.04
C LYS A 52 -15.10 -7.59 8.60
N GLY A 53 -15.08 -6.53 7.78
CA GLY A 53 -15.42 -5.17 8.19
C GLY A 53 -14.33 -4.45 8.99
N TYR A 54 -13.08 -4.92 8.92
CA TYR A 54 -11.94 -4.25 9.56
C TYR A 54 -11.36 -3.10 8.73
N ALA A 55 -11.66 -3.04 7.43
CA ALA A 55 -11.06 -2.10 6.49
C ALA A 55 -11.96 -1.82 5.29
N CYS A 56 -11.70 -0.75 4.56
CA CYS A 56 -12.16 -0.53 3.20
C CYS A 56 -10.99 -0.54 2.19
N LYS A 57 -11.27 -0.40 0.89
CA LYS A 57 -10.22 -0.47 -0.14
C LYS A 57 -9.21 0.69 -0.03
N GLU A 58 -9.69 1.83 0.44
CA GLU A 58 -8.93 3.09 0.60
C GLU A 58 -7.93 3.05 1.76
N ASP A 59 -8.04 2.02 2.62
CA ASP A 59 -7.10 1.72 3.70
C ASP A 59 -5.84 0.98 3.22
N PHE A 60 -5.75 0.67 1.92
CA PHE A 60 -4.63 -0.05 1.33
C PHE A 60 -3.99 0.76 0.21
N ILE A 61 -2.66 0.88 0.27
CA ILE A 61 -1.82 1.51 -0.75
C ILE A 61 -1.12 0.39 -1.51
N ARG A 62 -0.91 0.52 -2.83
CA ARG A 62 -0.14 -0.48 -3.59
C ARG A 62 1.28 -0.61 -3.04
N SER A 63 1.89 -1.78 -3.18
CA SER A 63 3.25 -2.06 -2.73
C SER A 63 4.07 -2.69 -3.85
N ASP A 64 5.38 -2.48 -3.81
CA ASP A 64 6.39 -3.15 -4.61
C ASP A 64 6.92 -4.45 -3.96
N VAL A 65 6.74 -4.59 -2.64
CA VAL A 65 7.21 -5.74 -1.86
C VAL A 65 6.17 -6.86 -1.84
N PHE A 66 4.96 -6.55 -1.36
CA PHE A 66 3.78 -7.44 -1.45
C PHE A 66 2.74 -6.80 -2.37
N SER A 67 1.46 -7.19 -2.27
CA SER A 67 0.42 -6.57 -3.10
C SER A 67 0.02 -5.18 -2.62
N PHE A 68 0.05 -4.96 -1.30
CA PHE A 68 -0.39 -3.72 -0.66
C PHE A 68 0.46 -3.37 0.58
N LYS A 69 0.29 -2.14 1.05
CA LYS A 69 0.69 -1.60 2.35
C LYS A 69 -0.56 -1.13 3.07
N LEU A 70 -0.58 -1.30 4.39
CA LEU A 70 -1.60 -0.67 5.22
C LEU A 70 -1.39 0.84 5.19
N ARG A 71 -2.47 1.59 4.92
CA ARG A 71 -2.46 3.05 5.01
C ARG A 71 -2.34 3.45 6.49
N PHE A 72 -1.57 4.51 6.71
CA PHE A 72 -1.46 5.16 7.99
C PHE A 72 -2.26 6.47 7.94
N ASP A 73 -3.07 6.70 8.97
CA ASP A 73 -3.75 7.98 9.14
C ASP A 73 -2.72 8.96 9.73
N GLU A 74 -2.19 9.84 8.88
CA GLU A 74 -1.15 10.81 9.25
C GLU A 74 -1.67 11.88 10.22
N GLU A 75 -2.97 12.21 10.17
CA GLU A 75 -3.57 13.18 11.08
C GLU A 75 -3.70 12.60 12.50
N LYS A 76 -4.14 11.35 12.59
CA LYS A 76 -4.30 10.67 13.88
C LYS A 76 -3.00 10.04 14.38
N GLY A 77 -2.03 9.83 13.51
CA GLY A 77 -0.84 9.04 13.79
C GLY A 77 -1.15 7.58 14.10
N LYS A 78 -2.16 6.98 13.43
CA LYS A 78 -2.63 5.61 13.73
C LYS A 78 -2.85 4.76 12.48
N CYS A 79 -2.66 3.45 12.64
CA CYS A 79 -3.11 2.47 11.65
C CYS A 79 -4.65 2.37 11.69
N PHE A 80 -5.30 2.18 10.54
CA PHE A 80 -6.76 2.02 10.44
C PHE A 80 -7.31 0.85 11.28
N LEU A 81 -6.48 -0.14 11.61
CA LEU A 81 -6.84 -1.25 12.48
C LEU A 81 -6.97 -0.85 13.96
N TYR A 82 -6.69 0.40 14.32
CA TYR A 82 -6.92 0.90 15.66
C TYR A 82 -8.42 1.05 15.94
N ASP A 83 -8.89 0.38 16.99
CA ASP A 83 -10.25 0.50 17.51
C ASP A 83 -10.21 1.13 18.91
N LYS A 84 -10.87 2.29 19.03
CA LYS A 84 -11.00 3.06 20.27
C LYS A 84 -11.76 2.31 21.37
N ASN A 85 -12.70 1.42 21.02
CA ASN A 85 -13.57 0.74 21.98
C ASN A 85 -12.81 -0.30 22.80
N ILE A 86 -11.86 -0.98 22.16
CA ILE A 86 -10.92 -1.89 22.83
C ILE A 86 -9.57 -1.19 23.13
N ASN A 87 -9.44 0.06 22.73
CA ASN A 87 -8.23 0.87 22.82
C ASN A 87 -6.97 0.16 22.29
N GLY A 88 -7.11 -0.51 21.14
CA GLY A 88 -6.12 -1.45 20.63
C GLY A 88 -6.30 -1.78 19.17
N CYS A 89 -5.64 -2.84 18.70
CA CYS A 89 -5.76 -3.31 17.33
C CYS A 89 -6.94 -4.27 17.20
N SER A 90 -7.89 -3.99 16.30
CA SER A 90 -9.11 -4.79 16.07
C SER A 90 -8.81 -6.24 15.69
N VAL A 91 -7.65 -6.50 15.07
CA VAL A 91 -7.23 -7.84 14.66
C VAL A 91 -6.28 -8.52 15.66
N HIS A 92 -6.04 -7.95 16.85
CA HIS A 92 -5.05 -8.46 17.81
C HIS A 92 -5.27 -9.95 18.16
N ASN A 93 -6.51 -10.35 18.42
CA ASN A 93 -6.89 -11.72 18.81
C ASN A 93 -7.53 -12.52 17.67
N SER A 94 -7.45 -12.02 16.43
CA SER A 94 -8.14 -12.63 15.28
C SER A 94 -7.42 -13.85 14.68
N GLY A 95 -6.16 -14.07 15.06
CA GLY A 95 -5.28 -15.09 14.45
C GLY A 95 -4.76 -14.74 13.06
N ILE A 96 -5.08 -13.56 12.52
CA ILE A 96 -4.69 -13.10 11.18
C ILE A 96 -3.89 -11.78 11.23
N LYS A 97 -3.32 -11.42 12.38
CA LYS A 97 -2.48 -10.24 12.52
C LYS A 97 -1.29 -10.34 11.54
N PRO A 98 -0.91 -9.25 10.83
CA PRO A 98 0.18 -9.30 9.87
C PRO A 98 1.50 -9.64 10.58
N PRO A 99 2.34 -10.55 10.01
CA PRO A 99 3.59 -10.95 10.65
C PRO A 99 4.49 -9.79 11.05
N GLN A 100 4.63 -8.76 10.21
CA GLN A 100 5.45 -7.57 10.50
C GLN A 100 5.10 -6.85 11.81
N CYS A 101 3.85 -6.96 12.28
CA CYS A 101 3.42 -6.39 13.55
C CYS A 101 4.02 -7.11 14.78
N TRP A 102 4.46 -8.36 14.63
CA TRP A 102 5.19 -9.10 15.65
C TRP A 102 6.70 -8.85 15.56
N ILE A 103 7.20 -8.71 14.34
CA ILE A 103 8.64 -8.61 14.04
C ILE A 103 9.19 -7.25 14.41
N TYR A 104 8.51 -6.18 14.04
CA TYR A 104 9.01 -4.83 14.28
C TYR A 104 9.43 -4.56 15.73
N PRO A 105 8.65 -4.93 16.75
CA PRO A 105 9.07 -4.73 18.13
C PRO A 105 10.11 -5.74 18.63
N THR A 106 10.27 -6.91 18.00
CA THR A 106 11.00 -8.05 18.58
C THR A 106 12.25 -8.48 17.80
N GLN A 107 12.33 -8.13 16.52
CA GLN A 107 13.38 -8.49 15.56
C GLN A 107 13.76 -9.99 15.55
N PHE A 108 12.86 -10.89 16.00
CA PHE A 108 13.12 -12.31 16.28
C PHE A 108 14.33 -12.62 17.17
N SER A 109 14.97 -11.60 17.73
CA SER A 109 16.27 -11.73 18.37
C SER A 109 16.30 -10.87 19.62
N ASN A 110 16.58 -11.55 20.72
CA ASN A 110 16.90 -10.92 21.98
C ASN A 110 18.14 -11.63 22.54
N PRO A 111 19.32 -11.41 21.91
CA PRO A 111 20.53 -12.15 22.27
C PRO A 111 20.95 -11.91 23.73
N GLU A 112 20.53 -10.80 24.33
CA GLU A 112 20.79 -10.47 25.73
C GLU A 112 19.70 -10.96 26.70
N LEU A 113 18.62 -11.57 26.21
CA LEU A 113 17.42 -11.94 27.00
C LEU A 113 16.83 -10.77 27.80
N LYS A 114 17.06 -9.52 27.36
CA LYS A 114 16.56 -8.32 28.02
C LYS A 114 15.27 -7.85 27.40
N GLU A 115 14.40 -7.27 28.21
CA GLU A 115 13.18 -6.63 27.75
C GLU A 115 13.49 -5.57 26.66
N ILE A 116 12.91 -5.75 25.46
CA ILE A 116 13.05 -4.82 24.33
C ILE A 116 12.20 -3.59 24.65
N LYS A 117 12.86 -2.54 25.13
CA LYS A 117 12.22 -1.34 25.69
C LYS A 117 11.17 -0.75 24.75
N CYS A 118 9.94 -0.64 25.25
CA CYS A 118 8.93 0.24 24.68
C CYS A 118 9.08 1.64 25.28
N LYS A 119 8.91 2.70 24.48
CA LYS A 119 8.99 4.08 24.97
C LYS A 119 7.86 4.46 25.94
N ARG A 120 6.77 3.67 25.98
CA ARG A 120 5.52 4.03 26.68
C ARG A 120 5.04 2.99 27.68
N ALA A 121 5.47 1.74 27.56
CA ALA A 121 5.04 0.64 28.41
C ALA A 121 6.25 -0.24 28.76
N ASN A 122 5.99 -1.35 29.46
CA ASN A 122 6.92 -2.47 29.49
C ASN A 122 7.28 -2.89 28.06
N GLY A 123 8.48 -3.38 27.88
CA GLY A 123 8.98 -3.84 26.59
C GLY A 123 8.46 -5.22 26.20
N TRP A 124 8.99 -5.71 25.08
CA TRP A 124 8.70 -7.04 24.57
C TRP A 124 9.76 -8.02 25.07
N GLU A 125 9.34 -9.20 25.49
CA GLU A 125 10.25 -10.23 26.00
C GLU A 125 10.04 -11.54 25.24
N ILE A 126 11.12 -12.11 24.70
CA ILE A 126 11.10 -13.44 24.11
C ILE A 126 11.26 -14.46 25.24
N ILE A 127 10.21 -15.23 25.50
CA ILE A 127 10.17 -16.26 26.55
C ILE A 127 10.41 -17.67 26.01
N ASP A 128 10.31 -17.87 24.69
CA ASP A 128 10.64 -19.13 24.02
C ASP A 128 11.40 -18.88 22.71
N PHE A 129 12.73 -18.89 22.79
CA PHE A 129 13.59 -18.64 21.64
C PHE A 129 13.50 -19.73 20.56
N LYS A 130 13.21 -20.98 20.93
CA LYS A 130 13.08 -22.07 19.95
C LYS A 130 11.86 -21.83 19.07
N LYS A 131 10.74 -21.43 19.65
CA LYS A 131 9.54 -21.08 18.87
C LYS A 131 9.74 -19.85 17.99
N THR A 132 10.46 -18.83 18.45
CA THR A 132 10.75 -17.67 17.58
C THR A 132 11.62 -18.06 16.38
N LYS A 133 12.52 -19.04 16.54
CA LYS A 133 13.31 -19.58 15.42
C LYS A 133 12.44 -20.35 14.42
N VAL A 134 11.52 -21.19 14.88
CA VAL A 134 10.55 -21.84 13.99
C VAL A 134 9.65 -20.80 13.29
N ALA A 135 9.21 -19.76 14.01
CA ALA A 135 8.42 -18.69 13.41
C ALA A 135 9.18 -17.93 12.31
N GLU A 136 10.50 -17.78 12.45
CA GLU A 136 11.36 -17.19 11.42
C GLU A 136 11.36 -18.02 10.12
N GLU A 137 11.37 -19.35 10.22
CA GLU A 137 11.25 -20.27 9.07
C GLU A 137 9.86 -20.17 8.41
N VAL A 138 8.79 -20.20 9.22
CA VAL A 138 7.41 -20.04 8.74
C VAL A 138 7.22 -18.69 8.04
N LEU A 139 7.86 -17.62 8.54
CA LEU A 139 7.85 -16.31 7.91
C LEU A 139 8.45 -16.34 6.51
N GLN A 140 9.55 -17.05 6.28
CA GLN A 140 10.16 -17.12 4.95
C GLN A 140 9.19 -17.70 3.93
N TYR A 141 8.42 -18.72 4.32
CA TYR A 141 7.40 -19.28 3.45
C TYR A 141 6.22 -18.33 3.25
N TYR A 142 5.78 -17.62 4.29
CA TYR A 142 4.79 -16.54 4.16
C TYR A 142 5.23 -15.47 3.15
N VAL A 143 6.47 -14.98 3.28
CA VAL A 143 7.06 -13.96 2.39
C VAL A 143 7.07 -14.46 0.95
N PHE A 144 7.48 -15.70 0.72
CA PHE A 144 7.46 -16.33 -0.60
C PHE A 144 6.05 -16.34 -1.20
N LEU A 145 5.03 -16.76 -0.45
CA LEU A 145 3.64 -16.76 -0.92
C LEU A 145 3.16 -15.35 -1.25
N CYS A 146 3.46 -14.36 -0.41
CA CYS A 146 3.07 -12.96 -0.63
C CYS A 146 3.74 -12.37 -1.88
N GLN A 147 5.01 -12.68 -2.13
CA GLN A 147 5.73 -12.23 -3.33
C GLN A 147 5.19 -12.89 -4.59
N LEU A 148 4.83 -14.18 -4.54
CA LEU A 148 4.18 -14.85 -5.67
C LEU A 148 2.84 -14.22 -6.03
N GLU A 149 2.05 -13.86 -5.02
CA GLU A 149 0.78 -13.16 -5.21
C GLU A 149 0.97 -11.75 -5.78
N ALA A 150 1.92 -10.98 -5.23
CA ALA A 150 2.25 -9.65 -5.72
C ALA A 150 2.59 -9.68 -7.22
N ARG A 151 3.44 -10.63 -7.66
CA ARG A 151 3.77 -10.84 -9.08
C ARG A 151 2.54 -11.11 -9.96
N LYS A 152 1.53 -11.82 -9.45
CA LYS A 152 0.28 -12.05 -10.18
C LYS A 152 -0.57 -10.78 -10.22
N GLU A 153 -0.64 -10.05 -9.11
CA GLU A 153 -1.41 -8.82 -9.00
C GLU A 153 -0.85 -7.70 -9.89
N PHE A 154 0.47 -7.61 -10.03
CA PHE A 154 1.13 -6.66 -10.94
C PHE A 154 0.76 -6.88 -12.40
N LYS A 155 0.62 -8.14 -12.84
CA LYS A 155 0.26 -8.46 -14.24
C LYS A 155 -1.13 -7.93 -14.62
N LYS A 156 -2.02 -7.75 -13.64
CA LYS A 156 -3.37 -7.21 -13.86
C LYS A 156 -3.39 -5.71 -14.19
N ILE A 157 -2.26 -5.01 -14.14
CA ILE A 157 -2.25 -3.58 -14.48
C ILE A 157 -2.64 -3.34 -15.94
N ILE A 158 -2.31 -4.26 -16.86
CA ILE A 158 -2.74 -4.18 -18.26
C ILE A 158 -4.27 -4.23 -18.35
N GLU A 159 -4.88 -5.15 -17.58
CA GLU A 159 -6.35 -5.29 -17.52
C GLU A 159 -6.98 -4.01 -16.98
N ARG A 160 -6.38 -3.40 -15.94
CA ARG A 160 -6.84 -2.11 -15.39
C ARG A 160 -6.76 -1.02 -16.45
N LEU A 161 -5.64 -0.91 -17.17
CA LEU A 161 -5.40 0.09 -18.22
C LEU A 161 -6.32 -0.04 -19.43
N ASN A 162 -6.72 -1.26 -19.77
CA ASN A 162 -7.59 -1.55 -20.90
C ASN A 162 -9.07 -1.65 -20.52
N SER A 163 -9.42 -1.47 -19.25
CA SER A 163 -10.81 -1.58 -18.81
C SER A 163 -11.63 -0.35 -19.22
N SER A 164 -12.83 -0.56 -19.76
CA SER A 164 -13.78 0.53 -20.03
C SER A 164 -14.25 1.24 -18.76
N ILE A 165 -14.15 0.57 -17.61
CA ILE A 165 -14.43 1.12 -16.28
C ILE A 165 -13.38 2.18 -15.92
N LEU A 166 -12.10 1.92 -16.23
CA LEU A 166 -11.04 2.92 -16.05
C LEU A 166 -11.35 4.18 -16.83
N GLU A 167 -11.72 4.07 -18.10
CA GLU A 167 -11.98 5.23 -18.95
C GLU A 167 -13.07 6.13 -18.34
N LYS A 168 -14.18 5.53 -17.91
CA LYS A 168 -15.29 6.28 -17.29
C LYS A 168 -14.88 6.91 -15.96
N ASN A 169 -14.24 6.15 -15.07
CA ASN A 169 -13.88 6.62 -13.74
C ASN A 169 -12.80 7.70 -13.80
N LEU A 170 -11.74 7.49 -14.57
CA LEU A 170 -10.66 8.45 -14.66
C LEU A 170 -11.10 9.73 -15.40
N LYS A 171 -11.96 9.61 -16.41
CA LYS A 171 -12.60 10.79 -17.04
C LYS A 171 -13.41 11.59 -16.04
N PHE A 172 -14.21 10.92 -15.21
CA PHE A 172 -14.95 11.57 -14.14
C PHE A 172 -14.02 12.29 -13.16
N LEU A 173 -12.96 11.64 -12.67
CA LEU A 173 -12.00 12.24 -11.75
C LEU A 173 -11.30 13.47 -12.36
N LEU A 174 -10.82 13.36 -13.60
CA LEU A 174 -10.13 14.45 -14.30
C LEU A 174 -11.04 15.65 -14.59
N LYS A 175 -12.35 15.44 -14.80
CA LYS A 175 -13.32 16.54 -14.96
C LYS A 175 -13.66 17.24 -13.65
N ASN A 176 -13.51 16.56 -12.51
CA ASN A 176 -13.87 17.09 -11.19
C ASN A 176 -12.64 17.49 -10.36
N THR A 177 -11.44 17.46 -10.94
CA THR A 177 -10.20 17.86 -10.26
C THR A 177 -9.52 18.99 -11.04
N PRO A 178 -9.17 20.10 -10.39
CA PRO A 178 -8.36 21.15 -11.00
C PRO A 178 -7.06 20.59 -11.59
N PRO A 179 -6.71 20.90 -12.86
CA PRO A 179 -5.45 20.48 -13.48
C PRO A 179 -4.20 20.74 -12.64
N SER A 180 -4.20 21.83 -11.88
CA SER A 180 -3.11 22.25 -10.99
C SER A 180 -2.94 21.34 -9.76
N GLN A 181 -3.94 20.54 -9.41
CA GLN A 181 -3.90 19.62 -8.27
C GLN A 181 -3.54 18.19 -8.67
N ILE A 182 -3.23 17.94 -9.95
CA ILE A 182 -2.92 16.60 -10.47
C ILE A 182 -1.41 16.48 -10.72
N ALA A 183 -0.76 15.59 -9.98
CA ALA A 183 0.67 15.29 -10.11
C ALA A 183 0.95 14.11 -11.04
N GLY A 184 -0.03 13.24 -11.28
CA GLY A 184 0.11 12.04 -12.12
C GLY A 184 -1.04 11.07 -11.92
N PHE A 185 -0.71 9.79 -11.91
CA PHE A 185 -1.66 8.70 -11.68
C PHE A 185 -1.19 7.77 -10.57
N LYS A 186 -2.13 7.00 -10.01
CA LYS A 186 -1.86 6.05 -8.95
C LYS A 186 -2.57 4.73 -9.24
N ASP A 187 -1.84 3.61 -9.12
CA ASP A 187 -2.46 2.28 -9.11
C ASP A 187 -3.02 2.00 -7.72
N ALA A 188 -4.34 2.14 -7.58
CA ALA A 188 -5.07 1.87 -6.36
C ALA A 188 -5.49 0.39 -6.30
N TRP A 189 -6.47 0.04 -5.46
CA TRP A 189 -6.90 -1.34 -5.19
C TRP A 189 -7.11 -2.20 -6.46
N ASP A 190 -8.01 -1.75 -7.34
CA ASP A 190 -8.41 -2.41 -8.58
C ASP A 190 -8.57 -1.44 -9.76
N CYS A 191 -8.12 -0.18 -9.60
CA CYS A 191 -8.23 0.85 -10.63
C CYS A 191 -7.00 1.78 -10.66
N ILE A 192 -6.81 2.47 -11.79
CA ILE A 192 -5.91 3.62 -11.86
C ILE A 192 -6.72 4.89 -11.52
N THR A 193 -6.22 5.68 -10.59
CA THR A 193 -6.81 6.95 -10.14
C THR A 193 -5.85 8.12 -10.34
N THR A 194 -6.29 9.35 -10.07
CA THR A 194 -5.43 10.54 -10.09
C THR A 194 -4.50 10.56 -8.88
N LEU A 195 -3.25 10.95 -9.11
CA LEU A 195 -2.31 11.28 -8.04
C LEU A 195 -2.45 12.77 -7.73
N SER A 196 -2.81 13.09 -6.49
CA SER A 196 -2.94 14.48 -6.04
C SER A 196 -1.56 15.11 -5.86
N ALA A 197 -1.46 16.41 -6.14
CA ALA A 197 -0.26 17.19 -5.84
C ALA A 197 -0.30 17.70 -4.39
N GLU A 198 0.84 17.70 -3.70
CA GLU A 198 0.99 18.34 -2.37
C GLU A 198 0.89 19.88 -2.42
N GLY A 199 0.80 20.45 -3.64
CA GLY A 199 0.64 21.87 -3.89
C GLY A 199 0.19 22.12 -5.32
N ILE A 200 0.82 23.07 -6.03
CA ILE A 200 0.52 23.38 -7.43
C ILE A 200 1.45 22.58 -8.35
N SER A 201 0.86 21.73 -9.19
CA SER A 201 1.52 20.99 -10.27
C SER A 201 1.33 21.69 -11.62
N LEU A 202 2.42 21.97 -12.33
CA LEU A 202 2.39 22.49 -13.71
C LEU A 202 2.56 21.39 -14.76
N GLN A 203 2.67 20.12 -14.36
CA GLN A 203 3.03 19.04 -15.28
C GLN A 203 1.94 18.79 -16.34
N LEU A 204 0.67 18.87 -15.95
CA LEU A 204 -0.46 18.64 -16.86
C LEU A 204 -0.57 19.72 -17.95
N LYS A 205 0.04 20.90 -17.75
CA LYS A 205 0.14 21.97 -18.76
C LYS A 205 0.83 21.50 -20.04
N LYS A 206 1.73 20.50 -19.96
CA LYS A 206 2.41 19.92 -21.14
C LYS A 206 1.45 19.30 -22.15
N PHE A 207 0.27 18.85 -21.71
CA PHE A 207 -0.75 18.24 -22.56
C PHE A 207 -1.73 19.26 -23.15
N CYS A 208 -1.73 20.48 -22.62
CA CYS A 208 -2.53 21.60 -23.13
C CYS A 208 -1.92 22.14 -24.43
N SER A 209 -2.76 22.45 -25.43
CA SER A 209 -2.27 23.09 -26.66
C SER A 209 -1.82 24.53 -26.40
N LYS A 210 -0.70 24.93 -27.03
CA LYS A 210 -0.16 26.32 -26.98
C LYS A 210 -1.17 27.41 -27.36
N ARG A 211 -2.26 27.06 -28.06
CA ARG A 211 -3.30 28.00 -28.53
C ARG A 211 -4.48 28.18 -27.56
N ASN A 212 -4.49 27.52 -26.39
CA ASN A 212 -5.61 27.68 -25.45
C ASN A 212 -5.44 28.97 -24.63
N VAL A 213 -6.44 29.85 -24.73
CA VAL A 213 -6.66 31.05 -23.90
C VAL A 213 -7.16 30.66 -22.49
N CYS A 214 -6.64 29.57 -21.93
CA CYS A 214 -7.07 29.04 -20.64
C CYS A 214 -6.00 29.37 -19.59
N ASN A 215 -6.40 30.06 -18.53
CA ASN A 215 -5.56 30.23 -17.36
C ASN A 215 -5.49 28.89 -16.60
N PHE A 216 -4.40 28.14 -16.82
CA PHE A 216 -4.21 26.82 -16.24
C PHE A 216 -4.35 26.80 -14.70
N LEU A 217 -3.90 27.84 -14.02
CA LEU A 217 -3.94 27.90 -12.55
C LEU A 217 -5.35 28.11 -12.00
N GLU A 218 -6.23 28.76 -12.76
CA GLU A 218 -7.63 29.01 -12.41
C GLU A 218 -8.57 27.97 -13.01
N CYS A 219 -8.04 27.03 -13.79
CA CYS A 219 -8.84 25.99 -14.41
C CYS A 219 -9.36 25.03 -13.34
N ILE A 220 -10.68 24.82 -13.32
CA ILE A 220 -11.34 23.94 -12.35
C ILE A 220 -11.48 22.49 -12.83
N SER A 221 -11.27 22.25 -14.12
CA SER A 221 -11.52 20.93 -14.74
C SER A 221 -10.63 20.67 -15.95
N VAL A 222 -10.19 19.42 -16.15
CA VAL A 222 -9.48 19.03 -17.37
C VAL A 222 -10.47 18.90 -18.55
N CYS A 223 -10.16 19.53 -19.69
CA CYS A 223 -11.03 19.43 -20.87
C CYS A 223 -10.92 18.08 -21.58
N ASP A 224 -11.98 17.66 -22.29
CA ASP A 224 -12.06 16.34 -22.94
C ASP A 224 -10.88 16.06 -23.88
N LYS A 225 -10.37 17.07 -24.59
CA LYS A 225 -9.21 16.92 -25.48
C LYS A 225 -7.93 16.55 -24.72
N VAL A 226 -7.71 17.13 -23.55
CA VAL A 226 -6.55 16.80 -22.70
C VAL A 226 -6.77 15.44 -22.04
N ILE A 227 -7.99 15.13 -21.61
CA ILE A 227 -8.35 13.82 -21.06
C ILE A 227 -8.03 12.70 -22.05
N SER A 228 -8.49 12.77 -23.31
CA SER A 228 -8.19 11.74 -24.32
C SER A 228 -6.68 11.55 -24.51
N ARG A 229 -5.92 12.64 -24.62
CA ARG A 229 -4.45 12.57 -24.75
C ARG A 229 -3.78 11.92 -23.54
N LEU A 230 -4.30 12.16 -22.34
CA LEU A 230 -3.78 11.56 -21.11
C LEU A 230 -4.04 10.06 -21.06
N PHE A 231 -5.21 9.61 -21.54
CA PHE A 231 -5.52 8.18 -21.67
C PHE A 231 -4.57 7.49 -22.64
N ASP A 232 -4.41 8.03 -23.84
CA ASP A 232 -3.49 7.48 -24.85
C ASP A 232 -2.07 7.40 -24.28
N PHE A 233 -1.61 8.51 -23.67
CA PHE A 233 -0.31 8.58 -23.02
C PHE A 233 -0.12 7.53 -21.93
N LEU A 234 -1.13 7.32 -21.08
CA LEU A 234 -1.09 6.31 -20.02
C LEU A 234 -0.99 4.89 -20.58
N GLN A 235 -1.84 4.53 -21.54
CA GLN A 235 -1.86 3.20 -22.14
C GLN A 235 -0.56 2.88 -22.86
N GLU A 236 0.02 3.87 -23.56
CA GLU A 236 1.27 3.71 -24.30
C GLU A 236 2.53 3.63 -23.42
N ASN A 237 2.50 4.22 -22.22
CA ASN A 237 3.72 4.43 -21.43
C ASN A 237 3.72 3.70 -20.08
N LEU A 238 2.61 3.63 -19.34
CA LEU A 238 2.63 3.16 -17.95
C LEU A 238 3.08 1.70 -17.83
N TYR A 239 2.55 0.80 -18.67
CA TYR A 239 2.95 -0.60 -18.64
C TYR A 239 4.46 -0.77 -18.91
N TYR A 240 4.97 -0.09 -19.93
CA TYR A 240 6.39 -0.17 -20.28
C TYR A 240 7.28 0.48 -19.23
N PHE A 241 6.85 1.58 -18.63
CA PHE A 241 7.53 2.22 -17.52
C PHE A 241 7.72 1.22 -16.37
N ILE A 242 6.65 0.56 -15.95
CA ILE A 242 6.68 -0.42 -14.85
C ILE A 242 7.49 -1.66 -15.23
N LYS A 243 7.37 -2.12 -16.47
CA LYS A 243 8.15 -3.27 -16.96
C LYS A 243 9.67 -3.00 -16.88
N ASN A 244 10.10 -1.78 -17.18
CA ASN A 244 11.52 -1.42 -17.23
C ASN A 244 12.09 -0.97 -15.88
N ASN A 245 11.28 -0.29 -15.06
CA ASN A 245 11.74 0.32 -13.80
C ASN A 245 11.25 -0.42 -12.55
N GLY A 246 10.33 -1.37 -12.70
CA GLY A 246 9.54 -1.92 -11.60
C GLY A 246 8.33 -1.03 -11.24
N PRO A 247 7.40 -1.55 -10.43
CA PRO A 247 6.33 -0.73 -9.85
C PRO A 247 6.91 0.27 -8.85
N ASP A 248 6.29 1.44 -8.74
CA ASP A 248 6.59 2.38 -7.67
C ASP A 248 6.20 1.78 -6.30
N THR A 249 6.95 2.16 -5.26
CA THR A 249 6.79 1.61 -3.92
C THR A 249 5.39 1.85 -3.35
N ASP A 250 4.72 2.94 -3.70
CA ASP A 250 3.37 3.29 -3.23
C ASP A 250 2.36 3.32 -4.40
N GLY A 251 2.76 2.75 -5.56
CA GLY A 251 1.97 2.69 -6.78
C GLY A 251 1.76 4.03 -7.44
N GLU A 252 2.64 5.00 -7.20
CA GLU A 252 2.51 6.36 -7.69
C GLU A 252 3.32 6.58 -8.96
N TYR A 253 2.69 7.17 -9.97
CA TYR A 253 3.29 7.42 -11.28
C TYR A 253 3.16 8.90 -11.63
N PRO A 254 4.06 9.75 -11.09
CA PRO A 254 4.09 11.17 -11.41
C PRO A 254 4.28 11.43 -12.91
N PHE A 255 3.65 12.48 -13.42
CA PHE A 255 3.81 12.89 -14.82
C PHE A 255 5.26 13.15 -15.19
N LEU A 256 6.06 13.69 -14.27
CA LEU A 256 7.48 13.95 -14.50
C LEU A 256 8.19 12.67 -14.97
N ASN A 257 8.07 11.60 -14.20
CA ASN A 257 8.72 10.31 -14.44
C ASN A 257 8.22 9.67 -15.73
N LEU A 258 6.90 9.65 -15.95
CA LEU A 258 6.31 9.08 -17.16
C LEU A 258 6.71 9.86 -18.43
N CYS A 259 6.75 11.19 -18.36
CA CYS A 259 7.17 12.03 -19.49
C CYS A 259 8.66 11.87 -19.81
N GLU A 260 9.51 11.73 -18.81
CA GLU A 260 10.94 11.47 -19.00
C GLU A 260 11.17 10.13 -19.69
N PHE A 261 10.49 9.08 -19.21
CA PHE A 261 10.53 7.75 -19.82
C PHE A 261 10.06 7.75 -21.28
N SER A 262 8.97 8.46 -21.59
CA SER A 262 8.45 8.58 -22.95
C SER A 262 9.49 9.19 -23.91
N LYS A 263 10.25 10.20 -23.47
CA LYS A 263 11.32 10.81 -24.27
C LYS A 263 12.47 9.86 -24.55
N THR A 264 12.83 9.00 -23.59
CA THR A 264 13.90 8.01 -23.79
C THR A 264 13.46 6.88 -24.71
N LYS A 265 12.17 6.47 -24.64
CA LYS A 265 11.60 5.44 -25.51
C LYS A 265 11.64 5.82 -27.00
N ILE A 266 11.52 7.10 -27.32
CA ILE A 266 11.55 7.60 -28.71
C ILE A 266 12.98 7.65 -29.29
N LYS A 267 14.02 7.67 -28.44
CA LYS A 267 15.42 7.78 -28.87
C LYS A 267 16.09 6.43 -29.15
N ASN A 268 15.50 5.33 -28.73
CA ASN A 268 15.96 3.95 -28.93
C ASN A 268 15.04 3.24 -29.92
#